data_AF-A0A7G9Z5G1-F1
#
_entry.id   AF-A0A7G9Z5G1-F1
#
_cell.length_a   1.000
_cell.length_b   1.000
_cell.length_c   1.000
_cell.angle_alpha   90.00
_cell.angle_beta   90.00
_cell.angle_gamma   90.00
#
_symmetry.space_group_name_H-M   'P 1'
#
loop_
_entity.id
_entity.type
_entity.pdbx_description
1 polymer ?
#
loop_
_entity_poly.entity_id
_entity_poly.type
_entity_poly.pdbx_seq_one_letter_code
_entity_poly.pdbx_strand_id
1 'polypeptide(L)'
;MQVVPKEDIKEILRPDDELPLIAEREEQAQTIFELLGNSIPRDMIGITGSYLCGLNSEFSDLDFVLYGLPNFNIAREVIEIAVEEGILVEINDAVWRRIYIKRQPELSYNCFVAHEQRKKNRGCNRETHTLIFYTRETEKR
;
A
#
# COMPACT_ATOMS: atom_id res chain seq x y z
N MET A 1 2.43 -26.68 4.40
CA MET A 1 3.35 -25.55 4.21
C MET A 1 4.11 -25.82 2.93
N GLN A 2 3.88 -25.03 1.89
CA GLN A 2 4.62 -25.17 0.64
C GLN A 2 5.97 -24.47 0.82
N VAL A 3 7.06 -25.17 0.56
CA VAL A 3 8.43 -24.65 0.73
C VAL A 3 9.14 -24.77 -0.62
N VAL A 4 9.78 -23.69 -1.05
CA VAL A 4 10.64 -23.69 -2.24
C VAL A 4 12.06 -24.03 -1.79
N PRO A 5 12.72 -25.05 -2.38
CA PRO A 5 14.13 -25.33 -2.10
C PRO A 5 15.00 -24.10 -2.33
N LYS A 6 15.98 -23.86 -1.45
CA LYS A 6 16.82 -22.65 -1.54
C LYS A 6 17.60 -22.56 -2.85
N GLU A 7 18.01 -23.71 -3.38
CA GLU A 7 18.68 -23.82 -4.68
C GLU A 7 17.80 -23.41 -5.87
N ASP A 8 16.46 -23.48 -5.73
CA ASP A 8 15.52 -23.06 -6.76
C ASP A 8 15.15 -21.57 -6.65
N ILE A 9 15.61 -20.88 -5.60
CA ILE A 9 15.37 -19.44 -5.42
C ILE A 9 16.37 -18.67 -6.27
N LYS A 10 15.86 -18.06 -7.34
CA LYS A 10 16.66 -17.17 -8.20
C LYS A 10 16.99 -15.84 -7.50
N GLU A 11 15.99 -15.23 -6.87
CA GLU A 11 16.11 -13.91 -6.24
C GLU A 11 15.09 -13.74 -5.11
N ILE A 12 15.41 -12.84 -4.18
CA ILE A 12 14.50 -12.39 -3.12
C ILE A 12 14.32 -10.90 -3.30
N LEU A 13 13.10 -10.49 -3.62
CA LEU A 13 12.74 -9.07 -3.77
C LEU A 13 12.25 -8.55 -2.42
N ARG A 14 12.99 -7.60 -1.84
CA ARG A 14 12.65 -7.04 -0.52
C ARG A 14 11.85 -5.74 -0.68
N PRO A 15 10.69 -5.59 -0.02
CA PRO A 15 9.82 -4.42 -0.18
C PRO A 15 10.52 -3.07 0.01
N ASP A 16 11.38 -2.96 1.02
CA ASP A 16 12.10 -1.74 1.40
C ASP A 16 13.31 -1.45 0.51
N ASP A 17 13.95 -2.47 -0.06
CA ASP A 17 15.04 -2.29 -1.02
C ASP A 17 14.54 -1.90 -2.41
N GLU A 18 13.42 -2.50 -2.85
CA GLU A 18 12.88 -2.30 -4.20
C GLU A 18 12.08 -1.00 -4.32
N LEU A 19 11.44 -0.54 -3.24
CA LEU A 19 10.61 0.67 -3.27
C LEU A 19 11.34 1.91 -3.80
N PRO A 20 12.58 2.27 -3.37
CA PRO A 20 13.29 3.41 -3.94
C PRO A 20 13.46 3.33 -5.47
N LEU A 21 13.81 2.15 -5.99
CA LEU A 21 13.98 1.93 -7.44
C LEU A 21 12.67 2.02 -8.20
N ILE A 22 11.58 1.52 -7.61
CA ILE A 22 10.22 1.64 -8.17
C ILE A 22 9.79 3.11 -8.17
N ALA A 23 10.03 3.83 -7.07
CA ALA A 23 9.70 5.25 -6.92
C ALA A 23 10.47 6.16 -7.89
N GLU A 24 11.64 5.76 -8.39
CA GLU A 24 12.35 6.50 -9.44
C GLU A 24 11.63 6.45 -10.80
N ARG A 25 10.79 5.43 -11.03
CA ARG A 25 10.18 5.13 -12.32
C ARG A 25 8.67 5.35 -12.33
N GLU A 26 8.05 5.22 -11.17
CA GLU A 26 6.60 5.27 -10.99
C GLU A 26 6.22 6.50 -10.17
N GLU A 27 5.78 7.56 -10.84
CA GLU A 27 5.44 8.87 -10.21
C GLU A 27 4.45 8.73 -9.05
N GLN A 28 3.48 7.82 -9.17
CA GLN A 28 2.49 7.58 -8.13
C GLN A 28 3.10 6.94 -6.88
N ALA A 29 4.01 5.97 -7.05
CA ALA A 29 4.75 5.37 -5.95
C ALA A 29 5.68 6.41 -5.31
N GLN A 30 6.35 7.23 -6.12
CA GLN A 30 7.20 8.33 -5.65
C GLN A 30 6.44 9.29 -4.75
N THR A 31 5.27 9.75 -5.18
CA THR A 31 4.43 10.70 -4.45
C THR A 31 4.12 10.19 -3.05
N ILE A 32 3.67 8.94 -2.93
CA ILE A 32 3.35 8.34 -1.64
C ILE A 32 4.62 8.10 -0.80
N PHE A 33 5.71 7.65 -1.42
CA PHE A 33 6.96 7.39 -0.72
C PHE A 33 7.56 8.66 -0.12
N GLU A 34 7.57 9.76 -0.86
CA GLU A 34 8.02 11.07 -0.37
C GLU A 34 7.10 11.58 0.75
N LEU A 35 5.78 11.48 0.56
CA LEU A 35 4.80 11.91 1.56
C LEU A 35 5.00 11.19 2.90
N LEU A 36 5.13 9.86 2.87
CA LEU A 36 5.39 9.05 4.06
C LEU A 36 6.80 9.30 4.64
N GLY A 37 7.80 9.47 3.76
CA GLY A 37 9.20 9.69 4.12
C GLY A 37 9.47 10.99 4.89
N ASN A 38 8.53 11.93 4.90
CA ASN A 38 8.61 13.14 5.71
C ASN A 38 8.44 12.88 7.22
N SER A 39 7.77 11.79 7.59
CA SER A 39 7.45 11.47 8.99
C SER A 39 7.93 10.08 9.43
N ILE A 40 8.28 9.21 8.47
CA ILE A 40 8.70 7.83 8.71
C ILE A 40 10.08 7.61 8.08
N PRO A 41 11.03 6.96 8.79
CA PRO A 41 12.30 6.58 8.20
C PRO A 41 12.09 5.78 6.90
N ARG A 42 12.78 6.15 5.82
CA ARG A 42 12.55 5.56 4.49
C ARG A 42 12.76 4.05 4.46
N ASP A 43 13.70 3.55 5.24
CA ASP A 43 13.99 2.12 5.39
C ASP A 43 12.92 1.37 6.19
N MET A 44 11.92 2.06 6.74
CA MET A 44 10.73 1.46 7.38
C MET A 44 9.50 1.49 6.48
N ILE A 45 9.68 1.85 5.21
CA ILE A 45 8.64 1.90 4.20
C ILE A 45 9.07 0.96 3.06
N GLY A 46 8.18 0.06 2.66
CA GLY A 46 8.38 -0.80 1.50
C GLY A 46 7.15 -0.87 0.62
N ILE A 47 7.26 -1.58 -0.51
CA ILE A 47 6.13 -1.88 -1.41
C ILE A 47 6.05 -3.37 -1.71
N THR A 48 4.83 -3.90 -1.78
CA THR A 48 4.56 -5.31 -2.07
C THR A 48 3.56 -5.44 -3.21
N GLY A 49 3.01 -6.64 -3.39
CA GLY A 49 2.04 -6.92 -4.43
C GLY A 49 2.66 -6.86 -5.82
N SER A 50 1.86 -6.41 -6.80
CA SER A 50 2.26 -6.48 -8.21
C SER A 50 3.44 -5.58 -8.58
N TYR A 51 3.62 -4.45 -7.89
CA TYR A 51 4.74 -3.54 -8.14
C TYR A 51 6.09 -4.14 -7.72
N LEU A 52 6.12 -4.88 -6.60
CA LEU A 52 7.35 -5.50 -6.10
C LEU A 52 7.96 -6.48 -7.11
N CYS A 53 7.13 -7.23 -7.83
CA CYS A 53 7.59 -8.22 -8.80
C CYS A 53 7.49 -7.76 -10.27
N GLY A 54 7.19 -6.48 -10.53
CA GLY A 54 7.05 -5.94 -11.89
C GLY A 54 5.90 -6.55 -12.69
N LEU A 55 4.86 -7.05 -12.01
CA LEU A 55 3.63 -7.58 -12.60
C LEU A 55 2.49 -6.55 -12.56
N ASN A 56 2.81 -5.29 -12.30
CA ASN A 56 1.83 -4.22 -12.24
C ASN A 56 1.26 -3.86 -13.62
N SER A 57 0.07 -3.28 -13.61
CA SER A 57 -0.61 -2.69 -14.75
C SER A 57 -1.08 -1.29 -14.40
N GLU A 58 -1.63 -0.54 -15.35
CA GLU A 58 -2.25 0.78 -15.11
C GLU A 58 -3.38 0.74 -14.05
N PHE A 59 -3.94 -0.44 -13.78
CA PHE A 59 -4.99 -0.65 -12.80
C PHE A 59 -4.52 -1.29 -11.49
N SER A 60 -3.22 -1.48 -11.33
CA SER A 60 -2.67 -2.09 -10.12
C SER A 60 -2.79 -1.16 -8.92
N ASP A 61 -3.05 -1.74 -7.77
CA ASP A 61 -3.03 -1.02 -6.49
C ASP A 61 -1.56 -0.84 -6.04
N LEU A 62 -1.26 0.26 -5.36
CA LEU A 62 0.01 0.52 -4.69
C LEU A 62 -0.04 -0.02 -3.26
N ASP A 63 0.53 -1.20 -3.03
CA ASP A 63 0.50 -1.90 -1.74
C ASP A 63 1.75 -1.55 -0.91
N PHE A 64 1.70 -0.47 -0.12
CA PHE A 64 2.77 -0.07 0.78
C PHE A 64 2.80 -0.92 2.06
N VAL A 65 4.00 -1.21 2.55
CA VAL A 65 4.26 -1.95 3.79
C VAL A 65 5.00 -1.05 4.77
N LEU A 66 4.48 -0.94 5.99
CA LEU A 66 5.05 -0.14 7.05
C LEU A 66 5.56 -1.06 8.16
N TYR A 67 6.86 -1.01 8.42
CA TYR A 67 7.50 -1.80 9.44
C TYR A 67 7.35 -1.12 10.81
N GLY A 68 6.67 -1.79 11.74
CA GLY A 68 6.43 -1.30 13.09
C GLY A 68 5.09 -0.58 13.26
N LEU A 69 4.44 -0.83 14.41
CA LEU A 69 3.12 -0.27 14.71
C LEU A 69 3.12 1.27 14.82
N PRO A 70 4.16 1.92 15.41
CA PRO A 70 4.24 3.38 15.42
C PRO A 70 4.24 3.96 14.00
N ASN A 71 5.06 3.42 13.10
CA ASN A 71 5.16 3.86 11.71
C ASN A 71 3.84 3.64 10.96
N PHE A 72 3.17 2.52 11.17
CA PHE A 72 1.86 2.27 10.59
C PHE A 72 0.82 3.30 11.05
N ASN A 73 0.80 3.68 12.33
CA ASN A 73 -0.13 4.70 12.83
C ASN A 73 0.19 6.08 12.25
N ILE A 74 1.47 6.47 12.20
CA ILE A 74 1.90 7.72 11.55
C ILE A 74 1.46 7.73 10.08
N ALA A 75 1.63 6.62 9.36
CA ALA A 75 1.22 6.53 7.96
C ALA A 75 -0.29 6.75 7.78
N ARG A 76 -1.13 6.25 8.70
CA ARG A 76 -2.58 6.49 8.65
C ARG A 76 -2.92 7.97 8.85
N GLU A 77 -2.24 8.63 9.78
CA GLU A 77 -2.41 10.07 10.02
C GLU A 77 -1.95 10.90 8.82
N VAL A 78 -0.79 10.57 8.24
CA VAL A 78 -0.25 11.23 7.04
C VAL A 78 -1.22 11.08 5.85
N ILE A 79 -1.77 9.89 5.63
CA ILE A 79 -2.75 9.67 4.55
C ILE A 79 -4.04 10.46 4.81
N GLU A 80 -4.54 10.48 6.06
CA GLU A 80 -5.74 11.24 6.43
C GLU A 80 -5.56 12.74 6.19
N ILE A 81 -4.45 13.31 6.68
CA ILE A 81 -4.10 14.73 6.45
C ILE A 81 -3.95 15.02 4.96
N ALA A 82 -3.27 14.15 4.21
CA ALA A 82 -3.09 14.35 2.77
C ALA A 82 -4.41 14.32 1.99
N VAL A 83 -5.41 13.55 2.45
CA VAL A 83 -6.77 13.60 1.87
C VAL A 83 -7.46 14.91 2.25
N GLU A 84 -7.35 15.36 3.50
CA GLU A 84 -7.93 16.64 3.96
C GLU A 84 -7.33 17.86 3.23
N GLU A 85 -6.02 17.84 2.97
CA GLU A 85 -5.30 18.88 2.23
C GLU A 85 -5.48 18.80 0.71
N GLY A 86 -6.17 17.75 0.21
CA GLY A 86 -6.42 17.53 -1.22
C GLY A 86 -5.19 17.07 -2.01
N ILE A 87 -4.12 16.65 -1.33
CA ILE A 87 -2.95 16.00 -1.94
C ILE A 87 -3.33 14.61 -2.46
N LEU A 88 -4.11 13.88 -1.67
CA LEU A 88 -4.73 12.61 -2.05
C LEU A 88 -6.21 12.79 -2.27
N VAL A 89 -6.77 11.98 -3.16
CA VAL A 89 -8.18 11.98 -3.50
C VAL A 89 -8.91 10.99 -2.59
N GLU A 90 -10.05 11.41 -2.04
CA GLU A 90 -10.94 10.49 -1.33
C GLU A 90 -11.49 9.42 -2.28
N ILE A 91 -11.60 8.18 -1.80
CA ILE A 91 -12.14 7.08 -2.57
C ILE A 91 -13.65 7.27 -2.78
N ASN A 92 -14.05 7.53 -4.03
CA ASN A 92 -15.46 7.70 -4.40
C ASN A 92 -16.24 6.35 -4.48
N ASP A 93 -17.57 6.43 -4.59
CA ASP A 93 -18.45 5.24 -4.63
C ASP A 93 -18.14 4.31 -5.81
N ALA A 94 -17.77 4.85 -6.97
CA ALA A 94 -17.46 4.02 -8.15
C ALA A 94 -16.24 3.13 -7.90
N VAL A 95 -15.22 3.68 -7.24
CA VAL A 95 -14.05 2.93 -6.80
C VAL A 95 -14.43 1.91 -5.72
N TRP A 96 -15.21 2.30 -4.70
CA TRP A 96 -15.64 1.37 -3.65
C TRP A 96 -16.40 0.17 -4.23
N ARG A 97 -17.25 0.38 -5.24
CA ARG A 97 -17.92 -0.70 -5.96
C ARG A 97 -16.95 -1.61 -6.69
N ARG A 98 -15.94 -1.05 -7.37
CA ARG A 98 -14.89 -1.84 -8.03
C ARG A 98 -14.14 -2.72 -7.02
N ILE A 99 -13.76 -2.15 -5.88
CA ILE A 99 -13.10 -2.88 -4.79
C ILE A 99 -14.01 -3.99 -4.26
N TYR A 100 -15.29 -3.70 -4.01
CA TYR A 100 -16.26 -4.67 -3.53
C TYR A 100 -16.43 -5.85 -4.50
N ILE A 101 -16.58 -5.58 -5.79
CA ILE A 101 -16.70 -6.62 -6.84
C ILE A 101 -15.43 -7.47 -6.92
N LYS A 102 -14.25 -6.84 -6.85
CA LYS A 102 -12.95 -7.54 -6.86
C LYS A 102 -12.77 -8.46 -5.65
N ARG A 103 -13.27 -8.06 -4.47
CA ARG A 103 -13.08 -8.80 -3.21
C ARG A 103 -14.14 -9.86 -2.94
N GLN A 104 -15.30 -9.78 -3.59
CA GLN A 104 -16.44 -10.69 -3.39
C GLN A 104 -16.71 -11.04 -1.90
N PRO A 105 -16.87 -10.03 -1.01
CA PRO A 105 -17.08 -10.28 0.41
C PRO A 105 -18.48 -10.85 0.67
N GLU A 106 -18.64 -11.58 1.78
CA GLU A 106 -19.95 -12.04 2.27
C GLU A 106 -20.80 -10.89 2.85
N LEU A 107 -20.16 -9.78 3.24
CA LEU A 107 -20.80 -8.59 3.79
C LEU A 107 -21.56 -7.83 2.71
N SER A 108 -22.66 -7.18 3.08
CA SER A 108 -23.32 -6.21 2.21
C SER A 108 -22.36 -5.05 1.84
N TYR A 109 -22.62 -4.40 0.71
CA TYR A 109 -21.81 -3.26 0.24
C TYR A 109 -21.58 -2.19 1.32
N ASN A 110 -22.65 -1.73 1.96
CA ASN A 110 -22.55 -0.70 2.99
C ASN A 110 -21.75 -1.16 4.22
N CYS A 111 -21.93 -2.41 4.65
CA CYS A 111 -21.15 -2.98 5.75
C CYS A 111 -19.67 -3.12 5.39
N PHE A 112 -19.37 -3.54 4.15
CA PHE A 112 -18.01 -3.65 3.65
C PHE A 112 -17.32 -2.28 3.61
N VAL A 113 -17.96 -1.28 3.02
CA VAL A 113 -17.39 0.08 2.90
C VAL A 113 -17.14 0.67 4.28
N ALA A 114 -18.11 0.60 5.20
CA ALA A 114 -17.93 1.08 6.57
C ALA A 114 -16.79 0.35 7.30
N HIS A 115 -16.67 -0.97 7.10
CA HIS A 115 -15.59 -1.76 7.69
C HIS A 115 -14.21 -1.35 7.16
N GLU A 116 -14.08 -1.12 5.86
CA GLU A 116 -12.82 -0.71 5.23
C GLU A 116 -12.45 0.74 5.59
N GLN A 117 -13.40 1.67 5.55
CA GLN A 117 -13.17 3.08 5.92
C GLN A 117 -12.68 3.23 7.37
N ARG A 118 -13.21 2.44 8.31
CA ARG A 118 -12.77 2.42 9.71
C ARG A 118 -11.27 2.11 9.86
N LYS A 119 -10.68 1.36 8.92
CA LYS A 119 -9.25 1.00 8.96
C LYS A 119 -8.34 2.19 8.66
N LYS A 120 -8.85 3.24 8.00
CA LYS A 120 -8.08 4.43 7.58
C LYS A 120 -6.72 4.08 6.98
N ASN A 121 -6.69 3.08 6.11
CA ASN A 121 -5.45 2.54 5.55
C ASN A 121 -5.44 2.59 4.01
N ARG A 122 -6.27 3.49 3.44
CA ARG A 122 -6.43 3.65 2.00
C ARG A 122 -6.39 5.13 1.64
N GLY A 123 -5.80 5.42 0.50
CA GLY A 123 -5.89 6.72 -0.20
C GLY A 123 -5.95 6.49 -1.70
N CYS A 124 -6.23 7.54 -2.48
CA CYS A 124 -6.17 7.48 -3.94
C CYS A 124 -5.25 8.58 -4.46
N ASN A 125 -4.37 8.24 -5.41
CA ASN A 125 -3.66 9.23 -6.22
C ASN A 125 -4.27 9.21 -7.62
N ARG A 126 -5.08 10.22 -7.95
CA ARG A 126 -5.86 10.32 -9.21
C ARG A 126 -6.73 9.08 -9.46
N GLU A 127 -6.21 8.11 -10.19
CA GLU A 127 -6.90 6.88 -10.61
C GLU A 127 -6.36 5.62 -9.92
N THR A 128 -5.23 5.72 -9.20
CA THR A 128 -4.57 4.57 -8.57
C THR A 128 -4.80 4.53 -7.07
N HIS A 129 -5.24 3.37 -6.58
CA HIS A 129 -5.51 3.14 -5.17
C HIS A 129 -4.23 2.81 -4.43
N THR A 130 -4.02 3.48 -3.30
CA THR A 130 -2.94 3.19 -2.37
C THR A 130 -3.49 2.46 -1.16
N LEU A 131 -2.80 1.41 -0.75
CA LEU A 131 -3.08 0.62 0.44
C LEU A 131 -1.85 0.60 1.33
N ILE A 132 -2.04 0.89 2.62
CA ILE A 132 -0.98 0.71 3.61
C ILE A 132 -1.26 -0.54 4.45
N PHE A 133 -0.23 -1.38 4.57
CA PHE A 133 -0.23 -2.59 5.37
C PHE A 133 0.75 -2.46 6.53
N TYR A 134 0.36 -3.01 7.67
CA TYR A 134 1.22 -3.15 8.82
C TYR A 134 2.02 -4.46 8.73
N THR A 135 3.32 -4.37 8.98
CA THR A 135 4.16 -5.53 9.30
C THR A 135 4.95 -5.29 10.59
N ARG A 136 5.32 -6.35 11.31
CA ARG A 136 6.13 -6.21 12.52
C ARG A 136 7.55 -5.81 12.13
N GLU A 137 8.18 -4.97 12.93
CA GLU A 137 9.57 -4.54 12.70
C GLU A 137 10.54 -5.73 12.69
N THR A 138 10.28 -6.76 13.49
CA THR A 138 11.08 -8.01 13.53
C THR A 138 11.05 -8.84 12.24
N GLU A 139 10.13 -8.53 11.33
CA GLU A 139 10.05 -9.16 10.00
C GLU A 139 10.93 -8.44 8.97
N LYS A 140 11.47 -7.26 9.31
CA LYS A 140 12.54 -6.63 8.53
C LYS A 140 13.82 -7.45 8.77
N ARG A 141 14.22 -8.25 7.80
CA ARG A 141 15.38 -9.17 7.88
C ARG A 141 16.24 -9.11 6.63
#